data_AF-A0AAU9X165-F1
#
_entry.id   AF-A0AAU9X165-F1
#
_cell.length_a   1.000
_cell.length_b   1.000
_cell.length_c   1.000
_cell.angle_alpha   90.00
_cell.angle_beta   90.00
_cell.angle_gamma   90.00
#
_symmetry.space_group_name_H-M   'P 1'
#
loop_
_entity.id
_entity.type
_entity.pdbx_description
1 polymer ?
#
loop_
_entity_poly.entity_id
_entity_poly.type
_entity_poly.pdbx_seq_one_letter_code
_entity_poly.pdbx_strand_id
1 'polypeptide(L)'
;GAAKYRTKFNTEWEGSYPVKRVQSDPYSFWCVPCNKHVRCDHQGLRDVKVHCERESHSRKQAQFFAAARFTSTDVIKAEVVVTNFLIQHNLPIATAWHLGPLFKTIFRDSKIAQSYACSATKTAAIYIHTYIHT
;
A
#
# COMPACT_ATOMS: atom_id res chain seq x y z
N GLY A 1 -34.63 -31.30 6.48
CA GLY A 1 -33.25 -31.17 5.96
C GLY A 1 -32.99 -29.72 5.66
N ALA A 2 -31.96 -29.10 6.22
CA ALA A 2 -31.65 -27.70 5.96
C ALA A 2 -31.25 -27.54 4.48
N ALA A 3 -31.96 -26.68 3.75
CA ALA A 3 -31.64 -26.36 2.36
C ALA A 3 -30.19 -25.85 2.27
N LYS A 4 -29.36 -26.52 1.47
CA LYS A 4 -28.00 -26.07 1.15
C LYS A 4 -28.11 -24.88 0.19
N TYR A 5 -28.27 -23.68 0.73
CA TYR A 5 -28.01 -22.47 -0.05
C TYR A 5 -26.52 -22.43 -0.34
N ARG A 6 -26.16 -22.31 -1.62
CA ARG A 6 -24.76 -22.21 -2.07
C ARG A 6 -24.51 -20.79 -2.55
N THR A 7 -24.20 -19.91 -1.61
CA THR A 7 -24.12 -18.46 -1.89
C THR A 7 -22.81 -18.13 -2.58
N LYS A 8 -22.89 -17.40 -3.69
CA LYS A 8 -21.72 -16.89 -4.42
C LYS A 8 -21.23 -15.59 -3.78
N PHE A 9 -19.93 -15.31 -3.90
CA PHE A 9 -19.35 -14.04 -3.49
C PHE A 9 -19.98 -12.86 -4.26
N ASN A 10 -20.46 -11.87 -3.52
CA ASN A 10 -20.94 -10.60 -4.07
C ASN A 10 -19.84 -9.53 -3.93
N THR A 11 -19.51 -8.87 -5.03
CA THR A 11 -18.51 -7.80 -5.12
C THR A 11 -18.86 -6.56 -4.31
N GLU A 12 -20.14 -6.35 -3.97
CA GLU A 12 -20.54 -5.26 -3.06
C GLU A 12 -19.89 -5.40 -1.68
N TRP A 13 -19.53 -6.62 -1.27
CA TRP A 13 -18.88 -6.86 0.04
C TRP A 13 -17.47 -6.27 0.12
N GLU A 14 -16.81 -6.03 -1.01
CA GLU A 14 -15.48 -5.43 -1.08
C GLU A 14 -15.48 -3.97 -0.58
N GLY A 15 -16.63 -3.30 -0.60
CA GLY A 15 -16.77 -1.93 -0.09
C GLY A 15 -16.82 -1.85 1.45
N SER A 16 -17.22 -2.93 2.12
CA SER A 16 -17.38 -2.96 3.59
C SER A 16 -16.35 -3.84 4.30
N TYR A 17 -15.75 -4.80 3.60
CA TYR A 17 -14.81 -5.77 4.17
C TYR A 17 -13.54 -5.87 3.32
N PRO A 18 -12.35 -6.13 3.92
CA PRO A 18 -11.07 -6.22 3.21
C PRO A 18 -10.91 -7.57 2.49
N VAL A 19 -11.86 -7.88 1.62
CA VAL A 19 -12.00 -9.13 0.88
C VAL A 19 -12.03 -8.87 -0.61
N LYS A 20 -11.67 -9.86 -1.43
CA LYS A 20 -11.70 -9.78 -2.89
C LYS A 20 -12.34 -11.02 -3.51
N ARG A 21 -12.96 -10.84 -4.68
CA ARG A 21 -13.46 -11.94 -5.52
C ARG A 21 -12.31 -12.89 -5.92
N VAL A 22 -12.58 -14.18 -5.83
CA VAL A 22 -11.73 -15.23 -6.40
C VAL A 22 -12.33 -15.63 -7.75
N GLN A 23 -11.57 -15.51 -8.83
CA GLN A 23 -12.05 -15.83 -10.19
C GLN A 23 -12.23 -17.34 -10.39
N SER A 24 -11.36 -18.15 -9.78
CA SER A 24 -11.38 -19.62 -9.92
C SER A 24 -12.47 -20.31 -9.10
N ASP A 25 -12.88 -19.73 -7.98
CA ASP A 25 -13.91 -20.29 -7.10
C ASP A 25 -14.91 -19.21 -6.65
N PRO A 26 -16.09 -19.13 -7.28
CA PRO A 26 -17.11 -18.11 -6.97
C PRO A 26 -17.76 -18.30 -5.60
N TYR A 27 -17.48 -19.41 -4.91
CA TYR A 27 -18.01 -19.73 -3.58
C TYR A 27 -17.01 -19.43 -2.46
N SER A 28 -15.89 -18.82 -2.81
CA SER A 28 -14.86 -18.38 -1.87
C SER A 28 -14.50 -16.92 -2.09
N PHE A 29 -13.92 -16.33 -1.07
CA PHE A 29 -13.33 -15.00 -1.13
C PHE A 29 -11.88 -15.04 -0.68
N TRP A 30 -11.11 -14.09 -1.18
CA TRP A 30 -9.76 -13.86 -0.73
C TRP A 30 -9.76 -12.81 0.37
N CYS A 31 -9.28 -13.15 1.56
CA CYS A 31 -9.08 -12.17 2.62
C CYS A 31 -7.68 -11.56 2.49
N VAL A 32 -7.61 -10.23 2.25
CA VAL A 32 -6.33 -9.53 2.05
C VAL A 32 -5.47 -9.55 3.31
N PRO A 33 -5.96 -9.18 4.51
CA PRO A 33 -5.14 -9.20 5.72
C PRO A 33 -4.69 -10.60 6.13
N CYS A 34 -5.51 -11.63 5.85
CA CYS A 34 -5.19 -13.00 6.23
C CYS A 34 -4.35 -13.77 5.20
N ASN A 35 -4.23 -13.24 3.98
CA ASN A 35 -3.57 -13.84 2.83
C ASN A 35 -4.03 -15.29 2.56
N LYS A 36 -5.36 -15.52 2.55
CA LYS A 36 -5.94 -16.86 2.35
C LYS A 36 -7.32 -16.84 1.69
N HIS A 37 -7.65 -17.97 1.05
CA HIS A 37 -9.00 -18.28 0.60
C HIS A 37 -9.88 -18.70 1.77
N VAL A 38 -11.10 -18.16 1.82
CA VAL A 38 -12.13 -18.50 2.81
C VAL A 38 -13.43 -18.75 2.08
N ARG A 39 -14.13 -19.83 2.44
CA ARG A 39 -15.41 -20.17 1.84
C ARG A 39 -16.54 -19.29 2.38
N CYS A 40 -17.48 -18.92 1.51
CA CYS A 40 -18.71 -18.22 1.85
C CYS A 40 -19.95 -18.95 1.32
N ASP A 41 -19.82 -20.23 0.96
CA ASP A 41 -20.91 -21.01 0.37
C ASP A 41 -22.05 -21.26 1.34
N HIS A 42 -21.80 -21.21 2.65
CA HIS A 42 -22.76 -21.63 3.67
C HIS A 42 -23.78 -20.53 4.01
N GLN A 43 -23.32 -19.35 4.40
CA GLN A 43 -24.16 -18.20 4.80
C GLN A 43 -23.76 -16.89 4.10
N GLY A 44 -22.91 -16.94 3.07
CA GLY A 44 -22.56 -15.77 2.26
C GLY A 44 -21.90 -14.67 3.08
N LEU A 45 -22.54 -13.49 3.11
CA LEU A 45 -22.06 -12.31 3.84
C LEU A 45 -21.83 -12.58 5.34
N ARG A 46 -22.64 -13.44 5.96
CA ARG A 46 -22.44 -13.78 7.38
C ARG A 46 -21.13 -14.52 7.60
N ASP A 47 -20.69 -15.37 6.66
CA ASP A 47 -19.39 -16.04 6.77
C ASP A 47 -18.23 -15.04 6.65
N VAL A 48 -18.38 -14.02 5.78
CA VAL A 48 -17.43 -12.91 5.66
C VAL A 48 -17.35 -12.12 6.98
N LYS A 49 -18.51 -11.77 7.55
CA LYS A 49 -18.59 -11.02 8.82
C LYS A 49 -17.94 -11.81 9.97
N VAL A 50 -18.35 -13.06 10.16
CA VAL A 50 -17.77 -13.94 11.20
C VAL A 50 -16.27 -14.13 10.99
N HIS A 51 -15.81 -14.26 9.74
CA HIS A 51 -14.38 -14.33 9.46
C HIS A 51 -13.64 -13.06 9.91
N CYS A 52 -14.18 -11.87 9.60
CA CYS A 52 -13.56 -10.60 9.94
C CYS A 52 -13.59 -10.28 11.44
N GLU A 53 -14.60 -10.77 12.17
CA GLU A 53 -14.77 -10.59 13.62
C GLU A 53 -13.91 -11.54 14.46
N ARG A 54 -13.38 -12.63 13.87
CA ARG A 54 -12.52 -13.57 14.60
C ARG A 54 -11.24 -12.89 15.07
N GLU A 55 -10.81 -13.20 16.29
CA GLU A 55 -9.56 -12.73 16.88
C GLU A 55 -8.33 -13.06 15.99
N SER A 56 -8.33 -14.25 15.37
CA SER A 56 -7.29 -14.65 14.41
C SER A 56 -7.18 -13.71 13.20
N HIS A 57 -8.29 -13.13 12.75
CA HIS A 57 -8.30 -12.13 11.68
C HIS A 57 -7.79 -10.80 12.22
N SER A 58 -8.29 -10.33 13.37
CA SER A 58 -7.82 -9.10 14.02
C SER A 58 -6.30 -9.08 14.23
N ARG A 59 -5.71 -10.18 14.73
CA ARG A 59 -4.25 -10.30 14.90
C ARG A 59 -3.51 -10.22 13.57
N LYS A 60 -3.98 -10.92 12.53
CA LYS A 60 -3.37 -10.86 11.20
C LYS A 60 -3.54 -9.50 10.55
N GLN A 61 -4.65 -8.82 10.79
CA GLN A 61 -4.91 -7.47 10.31
C GLN A 61 -3.96 -6.46 10.96
N ALA A 62 -3.79 -6.51 12.28
CA ALA A 62 -2.79 -5.69 12.97
C ALA A 62 -1.36 -5.98 12.44
N GLN A 63 -1.01 -7.24 12.22
CA GLN A 63 0.27 -7.63 11.61
C GLN A 63 0.40 -7.13 10.17
N PHE A 64 -0.65 -7.18 9.36
CA PHE A 64 -0.67 -6.70 7.98
C PHE A 64 -0.43 -5.19 7.93
N PHE A 65 -1.11 -4.41 8.77
CA PHE A 65 -0.87 -2.97 8.87
C PHE A 65 0.50 -2.64 9.49
N ALA A 66 0.98 -3.46 10.42
CA ALA A 66 2.34 -3.36 10.94
C ALA A 66 3.42 -3.81 9.94
N ALA A 67 3.08 -4.62 8.94
CA ALA A 67 3.95 -5.03 7.84
C ALA A 67 3.89 -4.04 6.67
N ALA A 68 2.77 -3.34 6.49
CA ALA A 68 2.65 -2.14 5.65
C ALA A 68 3.38 -0.92 6.25
N ARG A 69 4.37 -1.16 7.12
CA ARG A 69 5.28 -0.12 7.61
C ARG A 69 6.13 0.38 6.45
N PHE A 70 6.41 1.68 6.52
CA PHE A 70 7.47 2.40 5.81
C PHE A 70 8.47 1.48 5.12
N THR A 71 8.38 1.41 3.80
CA THR A 71 9.35 0.68 3.00
C THR A 71 10.36 1.66 2.42
N SER A 72 11.58 1.20 2.17
CA SER A 72 12.58 1.99 1.43
C SER A 72 12.04 2.47 0.08
N THR A 73 11.04 1.79 -0.50
CA THR A 73 10.38 2.17 -1.75
C THR A 73 9.57 3.47 -1.65
N ASP A 74 9.02 3.79 -0.48
CA ASP A 74 8.24 5.01 -0.29
C ASP A 74 9.14 6.26 -0.23
N VAL A 75 10.35 6.13 0.33
CA VAL A 75 11.38 7.17 0.23
C VAL A 75 11.81 7.35 -1.22
N ILE A 76 12.11 6.26 -1.93
CA ILE A 76 12.54 6.32 -3.33
C ILE A 76 11.49 7.03 -4.19
N LYS A 77 10.20 6.73 -4.00
CA LYS A 77 9.11 7.44 -4.70
C LYS A 77 9.13 8.94 -4.41
N ALA A 78 9.28 9.33 -3.14
CA ALA A 78 9.35 10.74 -2.76
C ALA A 78 10.56 11.44 -3.41
N GLU A 79 11.72 10.80 -3.43
CA GLU A 79 12.94 11.32 -4.07
C GLU A 79 12.76 11.53 -5.58
N VAL A 80 12.11 10.59 -6.27
CA VAL A 80 11.81 10.70 -7.71
C VAL A 80 10.83 11.86 -7.97
N VAL A 81 9.75 11.98 -7.18
CA VAL A 81 8.77 13.07 -7.33
C VAL A 81 9.41 14.44 -7.11
N VAL A 82 10.25 14.59 -6.08
CA VAL A 82 10.99 15.84 -5.83
C VAL A 82 11.96 16.15 -6.96
N THR A 83 12.66 15.14 -7.47
CA THR A 83 13.57 15.31 -8.62
C THR A 83 12.81 15.78 -9.85
N ASN A 84 11.65 15.17 -10.16
CA ASN A 84 10.79 15.60 -11.25
C ASN A 84 10.29 17.05 -11.07
N PHE A 85 9.94 17.46 -9.85
CA PHE A 85 9.59 18.85 -9.55
C PHE A 85 10.76 19.81 -9.85
N LEU A 86 11.98 19.49 -9.43
CA LEU A 86 13.16 20.32 -9.72
C LEU A 86 13.36 20.48 -11.24
N ILE A 87 13.20 19.40 -12.00
CA ILE A 87 13.36 19.40 -13.46
C ILE A 87 12.25 20.22 -14.13
N GLN A 88 10.98 19.98 -13.79
CA GLN A 88 9.83 20.64 -14.41
C GLN A 88 9.87 22.17 -14.22
N HIS A 89 10.38 22.62 -13.08
CA HIS A 89 10.50 24.03 -12.78
C HIS A 89 11.89 24.61 -13.09
N ASN A 90 12.74 23.85 -13.77
CA ASN A 90 14.11 24.24 -14.15
C ASN A 90 14.92 24.78 -12.96
N LEU A 91 14.73 24.18 -11.78
CA LEU A 91 15.44 24.53 -10.57
C LEU A 91 16.83 23.88 -10.58
N PRO A 92 17.87 24.59 -10.13
CA PRO A 92 19.21 24.02 -10.03
C PRO A 92 19.21 22.74 -9.19
N ILE A 93 19.94 21.71 -9.64
CA ILE A 93 20.11 20.46 -8.87
C ILE A 93 20.69 20.75 -7.48
N ALA A 94 21.48 21.82 -7.33
CA ALA A 94 22.00 22.29 -6.06
C ALA A 94 20.90 22.58 -5.02
N THR A 95 19.68 22.92 -5.44
CA THR A 95 18.54 23.10 -4.53
C THR A 95 18.26 21.85 -3.70
N ALA A 96 18.54 20.65 -4.24
CA ALA A 96 18.35 19.38 -3.54
C ALA A 96 19.19 19.26 -2.25
N TRP A 97 20.32 19.97 -2.13
CA TRP A 97 21.14 19.99 -0.89
C TRP A 97 20.36 20.47 0.33
N HIS A 98 19.42 21.39 0.12
CA HIS A 98 18.69 22.03 1.19
C HIS A 98 17.36 21.34 1.50
N LEU A 99 16.83 20.55 0.56
CA LEU A 99 15.53 19.91 0.70
C LEU A 99 15.50 18.85 1.81
N GLY A 100 16.57 18.06 1.96
CA GLY A 100 16.65 17.04 3.01
C GLY A 100 16.49 17.62 4.43
N PRO A 101 17.34 18.56 4.86
CA PRO A 101 17.20 19.24 6.15
C PRO A 101 15.86 19.96 6.30
N LEU A 102 15.36 20.59 5.23
CA LEU A 102 14.09 21.31 5.23
C LEU A 102 12.90 20.37 5.51
N PHE A 103 12.81 19.24 4.81
CA PHE A 103 11.75 18.26 5.02
C PHE A 103 11.75 17.69 6.43
N LYS A 104 12.93 17.42 7.01
CA LYS A 104 13.05 16.94 8.39
C LYS A 104 12.57 17.97 9.41
N THR A 105 12.73 19.26 9.09
CA THR A 105 12.35 20.37 9.98
C THR A 105 10.85 20.65 9.92
N ILE A 106 10.26 20.65 8.72
CA ILE A 106 8.84 20.92 8.47
C ILE A 106 7.98 19.71 8.87
N PHE A 107 8.42 18.49 8.55
CA PHE A 107 7.67 17.25 8.75
C PHE A 107 8.35 16.35 9.80
N ARG A 108 8.24 16.74 11.07
CA ARG A 108 8.89 16.03 12.18
C ARG A 108 8.31 14.65 12.46
N ASP A 109 7.04 14.46 12.18
CA ASP A 109 6.27 13.23 12.38
C ASP A 109 6.40 12.23 11.21
N SER A 110 6.75 12.71 10.02
CA SER A 110 6.84 11.89 8.81
C SER A 110 8.11 11.05 8.77
N LYS A 111 7.95 9.71 8.89
CA LYS A 111 9.07 8.75 8.72
C LYS A 111 9.74 8.84 7.35
N ILE A 112 8.99 9.23 6.31
CA ILE A 112 9.53 9.43 4.95
C ILE A 112 10.45 10.65 4.92
N ALA A 113 10.01 11.78 5.48
CA ALA A 113 10.81 12.99 5.54
C ALA A 113 12.08 12.78 6.39
N GLN A 114 11.96 12.07 7.53
CA GLN A 114 13.10 11.74 8.38
C GLN A 114 14.13 10.85 7.67
N SER A 115 13.67 9.95 6.81
CA SER A 115 14.52 9.02 6.05
C SER A 115 14.94 9.57 4.69
N TYR A 116 14.47 10.76 4.30
CA TYR A 116 14.85 11.41 3.06
C TYR A 116 16.33 11.81 3.11
N ALA A 117 17.12 11.23 2.20
CA ALA A 117 18.57 11.44 2.12
C ALA A 117 19.02 11.84 0.71
N CYS A 118 18.09 12.08 -0.22
CA CYS A 118 18.41 12.54 -1.57
C CYS A 118 18.95 13.96 -1.52
N SER A 119 20.16 14.11 -2.03
CA SER A 119 20.86 15.38 -2.23
C SER A 119 21.31 15.44 -3.70
N ALA A 120 21.99 16.52 -4.10
CA ALA A 120 22.34 16.82 -5.48
C ALA A 120 22.98 15.65 -6.26
N THR A 121 23.84 14.85 -5.64
CA THR A 121 24.48 13.68 -6.29
C THR A 121 23.48 12.59 -6.66
N LYS A 122 22.54 12.29 -5.76
CA LYS A 122 21.48 11.31 -6.00
C LYS A 122 20.41 11.85 -6.95
N THR A 123 20.06 13.13 -6.83
CA THR A 123 19.17 13.82 -7.78
C THR A 123 19.73 13.82 -9.19
N ALA A 124 21.04 14.11 -9.37
CA ALA A 124 21.70 14.04 -10.66
C ALA A 124 21.69 12.63 -11.25
N ALA A 125 21.96 11.60 -10.44
CA ALA A 125 21.91 10.21 -10.88
C ALA A 125 20.50 9.79 -11.34
N ILE A 126 19.46 10.17 -10.59
CA ILE A 126 18.06 9.93 -10.95
C ILE A 126 17.71 10.63 -12.27
N TYR A 127 18.12 11.90 -12.42
CA TYR A 127 17.90 12.67 -13.64
C TYR A 127 18.57 12.01 -14.86
N ILE A 128 19.84 11.64 -14.75
CA ILE A 128 20.59 10.99 -15.83
C ILE A 128 19.92 9.67 -16.24
N HIS A 129 19.58 8.82 -15.28
CA HIS A 129 18.97 7.51 -15.55
C HIS A 129 17.54 7.62 -16.14
N THR A 130 16.80 8.68 -15.80
CA THR A 130 15.37 8.80 -16.19
C THR A 130 15.16 9.61 -17.46
N TYR A 131 16.05 10.57 -17.77
CA TYR A 131 15.83 11.55 -18.84
C TYR A 131 16.98 11.67 -19.86
N ILE A 132 18.18 11.15 -19.57
CA ILE A 132 19.34 11.27 -20.48
C ILE A 132 19.69 9.93 -21.15
N HIS A 133 19.24 8.79 -20.62
CA HIS A 133 19.50 7.45 -21.17
C HIS A 133 18.34 6.85 -22.02
N THR A 134 17.47 7.67 -22.60
CA THR A 134 16.54 7.29 -23.69
C THR A 134 16.90 8.01 -24.96
#